data_AF-A0A257ZIC2-F1
#
_entry.id   AF-A0A257ZIC2-F1
#
_cell.length_a   1.000
_cell.length_b   1.000
_cell.length_c   1.000
_cell.angle_alpha   90.00
_cell.angle_beta   90.00
_cell.angle_gamma   90.00
#
_symmetry.space_group_name_H-M   'P 1'
#
loop_
_entity.id
_entity.type
_entity.pdbx_description
1 polymer ?
#
loop_
_entity_poly.entity_id
_entity_poly.type
_entity_poly.pdbx_seq_one_letter_code
_entity_poly.pdbx_strand_id
1 'polypeptide(L)'
;MSEPHIHETHPAIVKRLKRADGHLRKVIEMIEAGRPCLDIAQQLQAVESAIGQAKKTLIQDHLDHCLDEVASSLPREQREVVAAFKAIARYL
;
A
#
# COMPACT_ATOMS: atom_id res chain seq x y z
N MET A 1 12.66 -18.85 -10.67
CA MET A 1 11.57 -18.15 -11.41
C MET A 1 10.46 -17.95 -10.40
N SER A 2 10.34 -16.76 -9.82
CA SER A 2 9.38 -16.51 -8.74
C SER A 2 7.96 -16.63 -9.30
N GLU A 3 7.13 -17.46 -8.67
CA GLU A 3 5.72 -17.59 -9.00
C GLU A 3 5.03 -16.22 -8.96
N PRO A 4 4.02 -15.98 -9.82
CA PRO A 4 3.26 -14.75 -9.79
C PRO A 4 2.52 -14.64 -8.44
N HIS A 5 3.08 -13.86 -7.51
CA HIS A 5 2.43 -13.46 -6.27
C HIS A 5 1.34 -12.43 -6.57
N ILE A 6 0.23 -12.88 -7.17
CA ILE A 6 -0.94 -12.03 -7.42
C ILE A 6 -1.95 -12.29 -6.31
N HIS A 7 -2.04 -11.37 -5.37
CA HIS A 7 -3.09 -11.39 -4.35
C HIS A 7 -4.39 -10.80 -4.91
N GLU A 8 -5.54 -11.24 -4.41
CA GLU A 8 -6.88 -10.81 -4.86
C GLU A 8 -7.08 -9.28 -4.77
N THR A 9 -6.32 -8.61 -3.91
CA THR A 9 -6.37 -7.16 -3.69
C THR A 9 -5.46 -6.34 -4.61
N HIS A 10 -4.55 -6.97 -5.35
CA HIS A 10 -3.67 -6.29 -6.31
C HIS A 10 -4.43 -5.41 -7.32
N PRO A 11 -5.57 -5.83 -7.91
CA PRO A 11 -6.36 -4.98 -8.79
C PRO A 11 -6.86 -3.69 -8.10
N ALA A 12 -7.24 -3.77 -6.83
CA ALA A 12 -7.70 -2.61 -6.06
C ALA A 12 -6.55 -1.64 -5.75
N ILE A 13 -5.36 -2.16 -5.42
CA ILE A 13 -4.15 -1.37 -5.21
C ILE A 13 -3.74 -0.68 -6.51
N VAL A 14 -3.73 -1.40 -7.64
CA VAL A 14 -3.46 -0.83 -8.97
C VAL A 14 -4.44 0.30 -9.29
N LYS A 15 -5.73 0.14 -9.00
CA LYS A 15 -6.73 1.20 -9.20
C LYS A 15 -6.44 2.45 -8.37
N ARG A 16 -5.96 2.30 -7.13
CA ARG A 16 -5.54 3.44 -6.28
C ARG A 16 -4.29 4.12 -6.84
N LEU A 17 -3.28 3.34 -7.23
CA LEU A 17 -2.04 3.87 -7.82
C LEU A 17 -2.29 4.60 -9.14
N LYS A 18 -3.19 4.11 -10.01
CA LYS A 18 -3.59 4.82 -11.23
C LYS A 18 -4.22 6.20 -10.96
N ARG A 19 -4.94 6.36 -9.84
CA ARG A 19 -5.47 7.67 -9.43
C ARG A 19 -4.35 8.59 -8.97
N ALA A 20 -3.41 8.08 -8.17
CA ALA A 20 -2.24 8.83 -7.74
C ALA A 20 -1.36 9.27 -8.93
N ASP A 21 -1.20 8.41 -9.95
CA ASP A 21 -0.52 8.74 -11.21
C ASP A 21 -1.20 9.92 -11.93
N GLY A 22 -2.52 9.91 -12.06
CA GLY A 22 -3.27 11.03 -12.64
C GLY A 22 -3.09 12.33 -11.86
N HIS A 23 -3.09 12.27 -10.53
CA HIS A 23 -2.84 13.45 -9.68
C HIS A 23 -1.39 13.95 -9.82
N LEU A 24 -0.42 13.04 -9.90
CA LEU A 24 0.99 13.40 -10.09
C LEU A 24 1.22 14.10 -11.44
N ARG A 25 0.58 13.62 -12.51
CA ARG A 25 0.60 14.33 -13.81
C ARG A 25 0.06 15.75 -13.67
N LYS A 26 -1.02 15.93 -12.91
CA LYS A 26 -1.57 17.27 -12.68
C LYS A 26 -0.61 18.19 -11.92
N VAL A 27 0.10 17.65 -10.93
CA VAL A 27 1.14 18.39 -10.20
C VAL A 27 2.24 18.86 -11.15
N ILE A 28 2.69 17.99 -12.07
CA ILE A 28 3.71 18.35 -13.07
C ILE A 28 3.22 19.51 -13.95
N GLU A 29 1.99 19.42 -14.48
CA GLU A 29 1.38 20.52 -15.25
C GLU A 29 1.30 21.83 -14.44
N MET A 30 0.99 21.74 -13.13
CA MET A 30 0.93 22.92 -12.26
C MET A 30 2.29 23.60 -12.10
N ILE A 31 3.36 22.80 -12.00
CA ILE A 31 4.74 23.32 -11.93
C ILE A 31 5.12 23.98 -13.25
N GLU A 32 4.85 23.32 -14.38
CA GLU A 32 5.13 23.85 -15.73
C GLU A 32 4.35 25.14 -16.01
N ALA A 33 3.12 25.24 -15.51
CA ALA A 33 2.27 26.43 -15.62
C ALA A 33 2.60 27.54 -14.61
N GLY A 34 3.62 27.36 -13.75
CA GLY A 34 4.04 28.36 -12.76
C GLY A 34 2.98 28.67 -11.69
N ARG A 35 2.21 27.66 -11.27
CA ARG A 35 1.19 27.80 -10.21
C ARG A 35 1.82 28.17 -8.85
N PRO A 36 1.04 28.73 -7.91
CA PRO A 36 1.54 29.05 -6.57
C PRO A 36 2.12 27.83 -5.85
N CYS A 37 3.25 28.03 -5.17
CA CYS A 37 3.96 26.95 -4.45
C CYS A 37 3.07 26.26 -3.40
N LEU A 38 2.16 27.00 -2.75
CA LEU A 38 1.23 26.44 -1.76
C LEU A 38 0.28 25.41 -2.39
N ASP A 39 -0.30 25.73 -3.55
CA ASP A 39 -1.20 24.82 -4.28
C ASP A 39 -0.46 23.54 -4.69
N ILE A 40 0.77 23.69 -5.19
CA ILE A 40 1.62 22.56 -5.60
C ILE A 40 1.94 21.67 -4.41
N ALA A 41 2.34 22.26 -3.27
CA ALA A 41 2.65 21.51 -2.05
C ALA A 41 1.45 20.72 -1.53
N GLN A 42 0.25 21.32 -1.56
CA GLN A 42 -0.98 20.62 -1.15
C GLN A 42 -1.30 19.43 -2.06
N GLN A 43 -1.16 19.60 -3.38
CA GLN A 43 -1.40 18.49 -4.31
C GLN A 43 -0.36 17.38 -4.19
N LEU A 44 0.91 17.72 -3.98
CA LEU A 44 1.96 16.74 -3.68
C LEU A 44 1.64 15.95 -2.40
N GLN A 45 1.20 16.60 -1.33
CA GLN A 45 0.81 15.92 -0.10
C GLN A 45 -0.36 14.94 -0.32
N ALA A 46 -1.31 15.30 -1.18
CA ALA A 46 -2.41 14.42 -1.53
C ALA A 46 -1.95 13.17 -2.31
N VAL A 47 -0.99 13.34 -3.23
CA VAL A 47 -0.36 12.23 -3.96
C VAL A 47 0.39 11.31 -2.98
N GLU A 48 1.23 11.88 -2.11
CA GLU A 48 1.98 11.11 -1.10
C GLU A 48 1.04 10.31 -0.21
N SER A 49 -0.04 10.93 0.28
CA SER A 49 -1.04 10.28 1.12
C SER A 49 -1.73 9.12 0.40
N ALA A 50 -2.06 9.30 -0.89
CA ALA A 50 -2.68 8.23 -1.69
C ALA A 50 -1.72 7.04 -1.89
N ILE A 51 -0.43 7.31 -2.14
CA ILE A 51 0.61 6.27 -2.27
C ILE A 51 0.83 5.57 -0.92
N GLY A 52 0.91 6.34 0.17
CA GLY A 52 1.06 5.82 1.53
C GLY A 52 -0.06 4.85 1.91
N GLN A 53 -1.31 5.19 1.57
CA GLN A 53 -2.45 4.30 1.79
C GLN A 53 -2.39 3.05 0.92
N ALA A 54 -2.04 3.18 -0.36
CA ALA A 54 -1.87 2.03 -1.25
C ALA A 54 -0.79 1.06 -0.73
N LYS A 55 0.32 1.60 -0.23
CA LYS A 55 1.39 0.83 0.42
C LYS A 55 0.92 0.10 1.67
N LYS A 56 0.18 0.78 2.56
CA LYS A 56 -0.38 0.17 3.77
C LYS A 56 -1.31 -1.00 3.42
N THR A 57 -2.21 -0.81 2.47
CA THR A 57 -3.10 -1.89 1.99
C THR A 57 -2.30 -3.06 1.44
N LEU A 58 -1.29 -2.83 0.59
CA LEU A 58 -0.44 -3.90 0.07
C LEU A 58 0.25 -4.71 1.17
N ILE A 59 0.82 -4.03 2.17
CA ILE A 59 1.51 -4.68 3.28
C ILE A 59 0.53 -5.48 4.12
N GLN A 60 -0.63 -4.90 4.45
CA GLN A 60 -1.67 -5.59 5.23
C GLN A 60 -2.16 -6.85 4.51
N ASP A 61 -2.46 -6.75 3.21
CA ASP A 61 -2.92 -7.90 2.43
C ASP A 61 -1.86 -8.99 2.32
N HIS A 62 -0.59 -8.60 2.14
CA HIS A 62 0.52 -9.56 2.08
C HIS A 62 0.72 -10.26 3.42
N LEU A 63 0.66 -9.52 4.53
CA LEU A 63 0.71 -10.11 5.87
C LEU A 63 -0.48 -11.02 6.13
N ASP A 64 -1.68 -10.64 5.68
CA ASP A 64 -2.87 -11.47 5.83
C ASP A 64 -2.73 -12.79 5.07
N HIS A 65 -2.36 -12.76 3.79
CA HIS A 65 -2.24 -13.96 2.98
C HIS A 65 -1.05 -14.84 3.36
N CYS A 66 0.17 -14.28 3.41
CA CYS A 66 1.38 -15.09 3.57
C CYS A 66 1.56 -15.58 5.01
N LEU A 67 1.13 -14.82 6.03
CA LEU A 67 1.21 -15.33 7.40
C LEU A 67 0.14 -16.37 7.68
N ASP A 68 -1.04 -16.31 7.05
CA ASP A 68 -2.07 -17.34 7.23
C ASP A 68 -1.67 -18.67 6.56
N GLU A 69 -1.05 -18.60 5.38
CA GLU A 69 -0.45 -19.77 4.72
C GLU A 69 0.64 -20.39 5.61
N VAL A 70 1.57 -19.60 6.14
CA VAL A 70 2.63 -20.10 7.02
C VAL A 70 2.06 -20.64 8.33
N ALA A 71 1.17 -19.91 9.00
CA ALA A 71 0.58 -20.31 10.28
C ALA A 71 -0.17 -21.65 10.19
N SER A 72 -0.79 -21.95 9.05
CA SER A 72 -1.47 -23.23 8.82
C SER A 72 -0.55 -24.45 9.00
N SER A 73 0.74 -24.29 8.69
CA SER A 73 1.76 -25.34 8.76
C SER A 73 2.52 -25.42 10.10
N LEU A 74 2.30 -24.47 11.02
CA LEU A 74 3.02 -24.38 12.30
C LEU A 74 2.30 -25.06 13.48
N PRO A 75 3.06 -25.50 14.52
CA PRO A 75 2.50 -25.93 15.80
C PRO A 75 1.70 -24.83 16.49
N ARG A 76 0.71 -25.21 17.32
CA ARG A 76 -0.25 -24.29 17.96
C ARG A 76 0.41 -23.13 18.73
N GLU A 77 1.49 -23.41 19.44
CA GLU A 77 2.23 -22.41 20.24
C GLU A 77 2.88 -21.33 19.37
N GLN A 78 3.37 -21.68 18.17
CA GLN A 78 3.96 -20.72 17.23
C GLN A 78 2.90 -19.93 16.46
N ARG A 79 1.70 -20.50 16.27
CA ARG A 79 0.57 -19.78 15.65
C ARG A 79 0.14 -18.56 16.48
N GLU A 80 0.18 -18.66 17.81
CA GLU A 80 -0.16 -17.53 18.69
C GLU A 80 0.83 -16.38 18.55
N VAL A 81 2.14 -16.67 18.42
CA VAL A 81 3.19 -15.67 18.18
C VAL A 81 3.01 -14.98 16.83
N VAL A 82 2.73 -15.75 15.77
CA VAL A 82 2.48 -15.19 14.42
C VAL A 82 1.22 -14.32 14.42
N ALA A 83 0.16 -14.74 15.11
CA ALA A 83 -1.07 -13.95 15.26
C ALA A 83 -0.83 -12.63 16.02
N ALA A 84 -0.04 -12.66 17.09
CA ALA A 84 0.34 -11.45 17.83
C ALA A 84 1.16 -10.48 16.97
N PHE A 85 2.14 -10.99 16.19
CA PHE A 85 2.91 -10.18 15.26
C PHE A 85 2.02 -9.54 14.18
N LYS A 86 1.10 -10.32 13.57
CA LYS A 86 0.11 -9.83 12.60
C LYS A 86 -0.78 -8.73 13.18
N ALA A 87 -1.15 -8.82 14.45
CA ALA A 87 -1.93 -7.79 15.12
C ALA A 87 -1.16 -6.46 15.28
N ILE A 88 0.13 -6.52 15.64
CA ILE A 88 0.98 -5.33 15.76
C ILE A 88 1.25 -4.71 14.39
N ALA A 89 1.53 -5.54 13.38
CA ALA A 89 1.88 -5.08 12.04
C ALA A 89 0.75 -4.33 11.32
N ARG A 90 -0.51 -4.50 11.74
CA ARG A 90 -1.67 -3.72 11.24
C ARG A 90 -1.62 -2.23 11.57
N TYR A 91 -0.79 -1.82 12.54
CA TYR A 91 -0.65 -0.42 12.97
C TYR A 91 0.53 0.33 12.33
N LEU A 92 1.31 -0.31 11.44
CA LEU A 92 2.39 0.32 10.67
C LEU A 92 1.83 1.11 9.47
#